data_AF-A0A8C0QUW6-F1
#
_entry.id   AF-A0A8C0QUW6-F1
#
_cell.length_a   1.000
_cell.length_b   1.000
_cell.length_c   1.000
_cell.angle_alpha   90.00
_cell.angle_beta   90.00
_cell.angle_gamma   90.00
#
_symmetry.space_group_name_H-M   'P 1'
#
loop_
_entity.id
_entity.type
_entity.pdbx_description
1 polymer ?
#
loop_
_entity_poly.entity_id
_entity_poly.type
_entity_poly.pdbx_seq_one_letter_code
_entity_poly.pdbx_strand_id
1 'polypeptide(L)'
;MQMLPFWRLVYEGLDIITNKVTAQEQRMCQHHMISFVDPLVTNYTVVDFRNKATIYLPETKFLLSWEEPITTLSLCSGKFLSILRSLQVFEETGISHSEFLHRQHAEEGGGPLGGPLKFPNLCILWLHADQTVLDERLDKRVDDMLAAGLLDELRDFHRRYNQKKVAENSQDYQHGIFQSIGFKEFHEYLVTEGKCTPETSNQLLKKGIESLKQVTKRYARKQNRWVKNRFLSRPGPRVPPVYGLEVSDVSKWEECVLEPALEIVQSFIQGHQPAAAPVKMPCNETENRRSHHMCDLCDRIIIGDREWAAHIKSKSHLHRLKKRRRLDSDAVTTIESPSISSDHEKELKEKGSLGQNEKELESSV
;
A
#
# COMPACT_ATOMS: atom_id res chain seq x y z
N MET A 1 -2.29 -1.97 -6.05
CA MET A 1 -1.54 -2.08 -4.77
C MET A 1 -0.08 -2.29 -5.11
N GLN A 2 0.71 -1.21 -5.19
CA GLN A 2 2.09 -1.30 -5.66
C GLN A 2 3.00 -1.84 -4.53
N MET A 3 3.37 -3.12 -4.63
CA MET A 3 4.64 -3.63 -4.09
C MET A 3 5.75 -3.05 -4.97
N LEU A 4 6.10 -1.80 -4.69
CA LEU A 4 6.85 -0.92 -5.59
C LEU A 4 8.38 -1.15 -5.67
N PRO A 5 9.08 -1.85 -4.74
CA PRO A 5 10.56 -1.88 -4.87
C PRO A 5 11.27 -3.16 -5.29
N PHE A 6 10.63 -4.33 -5.31
CA PHE A 6 11.34 -5.53 -5.82
C PHE A 6 11.70 -5.37 -7.32
N TRP A 7 10.89 -4.59 -8.03
CA TRP A 7 11.09 -4.17 -9.41
C TRP A 7 12.36 -3.39 -9.69
N ARG A 8 13.01 -2.80 -8.68
CA ARG A 8 14.14 -1.90 -8.95
C ARG A 8 15.41 -2.66 -9.27
N LEU A 9 15.57 -3.83 -8.65
CA LEU A 9 16.72 -4.70 -8.89
C LEU A 9 16.70 -5.30 -10.29
N VAL A 10 15.53 -5.37 -10.94
CA VAL A 10 15.43 -5.94 -12.29
C VAL A 10 16.00 -5.03 -13.37
N TYR A 11 16.06 -3.71 -13.13
CA TYR A 11 16.57 -2.75 -14.11
C TYR A 11 18.10 -2.72 -14.12
N GLU A 12 18.69 -2.52 -15.29
CA GLU A 12 20.14 -2.35 -15.44
C GLU A 12 20.62 -1.00 -14.92
N GLY A 13 21.83 -0.96 -14.36
CA GLY A 13 22.42 0.23 -13.74
C GLY A 13 21.70 0.69 -12.46
N LEU A 14 22.07 1.88 -11.97
CA LEU A 14 21.60 2.42 -10.70
C LEU A 14 21.89 1.47 -9.51
N ASP A 15 23.05 0.81 -9.54
CA ASP A 15 23.40 -0.29 -8.64
C ASP A 15 23.54 0.18 -7.19
N ILE A 16 24.08 1.39 -6.97
CA ILE A 16 24.22 1.98 -5.63
C ILE A 16 22.83 2.33 -5.10
N ILE A 17 22.04 3.11 -5.82
CA ILE A 17 20.73 3.56 -5.32
C ILE A 17 19.73 2.41 -5.14
N THR A 18 19.78 1.40 -6.00
CA THR A 18 18.94 0.21 -5.89
C THR A 18 19.49 -0.81 -4.90
N ASN A 19 20.67 -0.57 -4.31
CA ASN A 19 21.32 -1.41 -3.31
C ASN A 19 21.48 -2.85 -3.82
N LYS A 20 22.02 -3.00 -5.04
CA LYS A 20 22.30 -4.30 -5.61
C LYS A 20 23.47 -4.97 -4.90
N VAL A 21 23.39 -6.30 -4.85
CA VAL A 21 24.46 -7.17 -4.36
C VAL A 21 25.72 -6.90 -5.18
N THR A 22 26.89 -6.81 -4.54
CA THR A 22 28.13 -6.49 -5.23
C THR A 22 28.54 -7.59 -6.20
N ALA A 23 29.36 -7.27 -7.21
CA ALA A 23 29.84 -8.25 -8.17
C ALA A 23 30.66 -9.39 -7.52
N GLN A 24 31.29 -9.14 -6.36
CA GLN A 24 32.02 -10.15 -5.61
C GLN A 24 31.07 -11.15 -4.95
N GLU A 25 30.04 -10.66 -4.25
CA GLU A 25 29.01 -11.49 -3.62
C GLU A 25 28.19 -12.25 -4.67
N GLN A 26 27.89 -11.62 -5.82
CA GLN A 26 27.21 -12.29 -6.93
C GLN A 26 28.00 -13.45 -7.54
N ARG A 27 29.32 -13.55 -7.33
CA ARG A 27 30.11 -14.70 -7.76
C ARG A 27 30.01 -15.87 -6.79
N MET A 28 29.59 -15.65 -5.55
CA MET A 28 29.47 -16.69 -4.54
C MET A 28 28.29 -17.62 -4.79
N CYS A 29 27.23 -17.13 -5.44
CA CYS A 29 26.09 -17.94 -5.84
C CYS A 29 25.41 -17.37 -7.10
N GLN A 30 24.74 -18.24 -7.85
CA GLN A 30 24.00 -17.81 -9.04
C GLN A 30 22.80 -16.95 -8.64
N HIS A 31 22.72 -15.74 -9.23
CA HIS A 31 21.60 -14.83 -9.05
C HIS A 31 20.72 -14.82 -10.30
N HIS A 32 19.41 -14.84 -10.09
CA HIS A 32 18.40 -14.67 -11.14
C HIS A 32 17.62 -13.39 -10.89
N MET A 33 16.98 -12.85 -11.93
CA MET A 33 16.08 -11.70 -11.85
C MET A 33 16.72 -10.39 -11.32
N ILE A 34 18.02 -10.17 -11.59
CA ILE A 34 18.73 -8.92 -11.28
C ILE A 34 19.32 -8.35 -12.58
N SER A 35 19.24 -7.02 -12.77
CA SER A 35 19.86 -6.26 -13.87
C SER A 35 19.64 -6.87 -15.27
N PHE A 36 18.39 -7.08 -15.67
CA PHE A 36 18.05 -7.67 -16.98
C PHE A 36 17.01 -6.88 -17.79
N VAL A 37 16.46 -5.80 -17.22
CA VAL A 37 15.48 -4.93 -17.87
C VAL A 37 16.18 -3.62 -18.22
N ASP A 38 16.09 -3.23 -19.49
CA ASP A 38 16.62 -1.94 -19.95
C ASP A 38 15.91 -0.78 -19.24
N PRO A 39 16.62 0.25 -18.73
CA PRO A 39 16.05 1.42 -18.06
C PRO A 39 15.01 2.20 -18.87
N LEU A 40 15.01 2.07 -20.20
CA LEU A 40 14.05 2.69 -21.11
C LEU A 40 12.70 1.96 -21.14
N VAL A 41 12.63 0.72 -20.66
CA VAL A 41 11.38 -0.03 -20.54
C VAL A 41 10.55 0.58 -19.42
N THR A 42 9.45 1.24 -19.77
CA THR A 42 8.58 1.95 -18.81
C THR A 42 7.52 1.06 -18.17
N ASN A 43 7.14 -0.03 -18.85
CA ASN A 43 5.97 -0.86 -18.51
C ASN A 43 6.34 -2.31 -18.16
N TYR A 44 7.32 -2.51 -17.28
CA TYR A 44 7.58 -3.84 -16.73
C TYR A 44 6.62 -4.14 -15.57
N THR A 45 5.80 -5.20 -15.71
CA THR A 45 4.65 -5.47 -14.84
C THR A 45 4.80 -6.72 -13.97
N VAL A 46 3.90 -6.86 -12.98
CA VAL A 46 3.76 -8.06 -12.11
C VAL A 46 3.72 -9.35 -12.91
N VAL A 47 2.99 -9.34 -14.03
CA VAL A 47 2.82 -10.49 -14.91
C VAL A 47 4.13 -10.86 -15.60
N ASP A 48 4.89 -9.88 -16.08
CA ASP A 48 6.17 -10.12 -16.75
C ASP A 48 7.20 -10.76 -15.82
N PHE A 49 7.29 -10.27 -14.58
CA PHE A 49 8.17 -10.87 -13.56
C PHE A 49 7.75 -12.28 -13.24
N ARG A 50 6.45 -12.52 -13.00
CA ARG A 50 5.94 -13.85 -12.68
C ARG A 50 6.26 -14.84 -13.79
N ASN A 51 5.99 -14.47 -15.04
CA ASN A 51 6.21 -15.32 -16.20
C ASN A 51 7.70 -15.65 -16.35
N LYS A 52 8.58 -14.65 -16.20
CA LYS A 52 10.03 -14.86 -16.30
C LYS A 52 10.62 -15.63 -15.11
N ALA A 53 10.19 -15.32 -13.89
CA ALA A 53 10.62 -16.02 -12.67
C ALA A 53 10.21 -17.50 -12.67
N THR A 54 9.06 -17.83 -13.27
CA THR A 54 8.57 -19.21 -13.37
C THR A 54 9.52 -20.11 -14.15
N ILE A 55 10.30 -19.58 -15.10
CA ILE A 55 11.28 -20.35 -15.88
C ILE A 55 12.39 -20.92 -15.00
N TYR A 56 12.75 -20.21 -13.92
CA TYR A 56 13.85 -20.60 -13.02
C TYR A 56 13.38 -21.47 -11.84
N LEU A 57 12.07 -21.63 -11.67
CA LEU A 57 11.52 -22.51 -10.64
C LEU A 57 11.30 -23.89 -11.26
N PRO A 58 11.94 -24.96 -10.76
CA PRO A 58 11.85 -26.28 -11.39
C PRO A 58 10.39 -26.73 -11.51
N GLU A 59 10.03 -27.17 -12.72
CA GLU A 59 8.66 -27.52 -13.10
C GLU A 59 8.10 -28.67 -12.24
N THR A 60 7.06 -28.41 -11.46
CA THR A 60 5.92 -29.32 -11.44
C THR A 60 4.90 -28.78 -12.42
N LYS A 61 4.88 -29.41 -13.59
CA LYS A 61 3.99 -29.26 -14.73
C LYS A 61 2.55 -28.92 -14.32
N PHE A 62 2.20 -27.64 -14.31
CA PHE A 62 0.82 -27.15 -14.41
C PHE A 62 0.82 -25.85 -15.20
N LEU A 63 0.52 -25.96 -16.49
CA LEU A 63 0.01 -24.86 -17.29
C LEU A 63 -1.37 -24.51 -16.73
N LEU A 64 -1.45 -23.45 -15.93
CA LEU A 64 -2.73 -22.82 -15.61
C LEU A 64 -2.58 -21.31 -15.78
N SER A 65 -3.50 -20.76 -16.57
CA SER A 65 -3.74 -19.34 -16.76
C SER A 65 -4.07 -18.69 -15.42
N TRP A 66 -3.06 -18.25 -14.69
CA TRP A 66 -3.28 -17.40 -13.53
C TRP A 66 -3.39 -15.96 -14.05
N GLU A 67 -4.57 -15.38 -14.02
CA GLU A 67 -4.72 -13.92 -13.98
C GLU A 67 -4.69 -13.49 -12.52
N GLU A 68 -3.83 -12.52 -12.21
CA GLU A 68 -3.60 -12.15 -10.82
C GLU A 68 -4.83 -11.48 -10.19
N PRO A 69 -5.20 -11.85 -8.95
CA PRO A 69 -6.30 -11.23 -8.25
C PRO A 69 -5.77 -10.07 -7.44
N ILE A 70 -5.94 -8.84 -7.95
CA ILE A 70 -5.79 -7.67 -7.09
C ILE A 70 -6.96 -7.67 -6.11
N THR A 71 -6.66 -7.48 -4.83
CA THR A 71 -7.64 -7.39 -3.74
C THR A 71 -8.73 -6.37 -4.10
N THR A 72 -9.97 -6.83 -4.28
CA THR A 72 -11.12 -5.94 -4.31
C THR A 72 -11.18 -5.24 -2.96
N LEU A 73 -11.08 -3.93 -2.99
CA LEU A 73 -11.53 -3.14 -1.88
C LEU A 73 -12.59 -2.20 -2.41
N SER A 74 -13.77 -2.38 -1.81
CA SER A 74 -14.79 -1.38 -1.53
C SER A 74 -14.37 0.05 -1.88
N LEU A 75 -15.24 0.66 -2.69
CA LEU A 75 -15.18 1.99 -3.28
C LEU A 75 -14.78 3.01 -2.21
N CYS A 76 -13.50 3.37 -2.22
CA CYS A 76 -12.99 4.52 -1.50
C CYS A 76 -12.13 5.33 -2.46
N SER A 77 -12.26 6.65 -2.38
CA SER A 77 -11.81 7.66 -3.35
C SER A 77 -10.29 7.77 -3.56
N GLY A 78 -9.51 6.76 -3.16
CA GLY A 78 -8.06 6.66 -3.34
C GLY A 78 -7.57 5.35 -4.00
N LYS A 79 -8.49 4.53 -4.56
CA LYS A 79 -8.17 3.22 -5.18
C LYS A 79 -8.44 3.16 -6.69
N PHE A 80 -8.35 4.29 -7.39
CA PHE A 80 -8.68 4.41 -8.81
C PHE A 80 -8.06 3.30 -9.70
N LEU A 81 -6.76 3.02 -9.57
CA LEU A 81 -6.09 1.95 -10.33
C LEU A 81 -6.63 0.55 -10.04
N SER A 82 -7.08 0.30 -8.80
CA SER A 82 -7.70 -0.99 -8.45
C SER A 82 -9.08 -1.14 -9.08
N ILE A 83 -9.84 -0.04 -9.13
CA ILE A 83 -11.17 0.00 -9.74
C ILE A 83 -11.04 -0.21 -11.25
N LEU A 84 -10.12 0.51 -11.90
CA LEU A 84 -9.82 0.33 -13.33
C LEU A 84 -9.48 -1.13 -13.65
N ARG A 85 -8.60 -1.76 -12.87
CA ARG A 85 -8.25 -3.16 -13.12
C ARG A 85 -9.45 -4.10 -12.91
N SER A 86 -10.30 -3.86 -11.92
CA SER A 86 -11.51 -4.68 -11.72
C SER A 86 -12.54 -4.50 -12.82
N LEU A 87 -12.67 -3.30 -13.39
CA LEU A 87 -13.51 -3.05 -14.57
C LEU A 87 -12.93 -3.74 -15.80
N GLN A 88 -11.62 -3.66 -15.99
CA GLN A 88 -10.93 -4.35 -17.09
C GLN A 88 -11.13 -5.87 -17.02
N VAL A 89 -10.98 -6.47 -15.82
CA VAL A 89 -11.24 -7.91 -15.64
C VAL A 89 -12.69 -8.25 -15.98
N PHE A 90 -13.66 -7.42 -15.59
CA PHE A 90 -15.06 -7.64 -15.93
C PHE A 90 -15.31 -7.52 -17.44
N GLU A 91 -14.69 -6.56 -18.12
CA GLU A 91 -14.78 -6.37 -19.57
C GLU A 91 -14.16 -7.53 -20.36
N GLU A 92 -13.00 -8.03 -19.91
CA GLU A 92 -12.26 -9.13 -20.56
C GLU A 92 -12.93 -10.50 -20.31
N THR A 93 -13.43 -10.76 -19.09
CA THR A 93 -13.90 -12.10 -18.68
C THR A 93 -15.42 -12.23 -18.61
N GLY A 94 -16.16 -11.12 -18.56
CA GLY A 94 -17.60 -11.09 -18.30
C GLY A 94 -18.01 -11.45 -16.86
N ILE A 95 -17.06 -11.76 -15.97
CA ILE A 95 -17.31 -12.18 -14.59
C ILE A 95 -16.93 -11.04 -13.64
N SER A 96 -17.76 -10.78 -12.64
CA SER A 96 -17.43 -9.76 -11.63
C SER A 96 -16.15 -10.14 -10.89
N HIS A 97 -15.27 -9.16 -10.67
CA HIS A 97 -13.98 -9.42 -9.99
C HIS A 97 -14.18 -10.01 -8.58
N SER A 98 -15.26 -9.63 -7.88
CA SER A 98 -15.63 -10.24 -6.59
C SER A 98 -15.91 -11.74 -6.70
N GLU A 99 -16.62 -12.15 -7.75
CA GLU A 99 -16.93 -13.56 -7.97
C GLU A 99 -15.68 -14.34 -8.35
N PHE A 100 -14.80 -13.77 -9.18
CA PHE A 100 -13.51 -14.37 -9.52
C PHE A 100 -12.66 -14.67 -8.27
N LEU A 101 -12.57 -13.71 -7.35
CA LEU A 101 -11.89 -13.91 -6.05
C LEU A 101 -12.57 -14.98 -5.20
N HIS A 102 -13.90 -14.99 -5.14
CA HIS A 102 -14.64 -16.00 -4.41
C HIS A 102 -14.37 -17.41 -4.95
N ARG A 103 -14.32 -17.57 -6.28
CA ARG A 103 -13.98 -18.85 -6.92
C ARG A 103 -12.57 -19.31 -6.50
N GLN A 104 -11.58 -18.43 -6.56
CA GLN A 104 -10.21 -18.78 -6.15
C GLN A 104 -10.10 -19.15 -4.68
N HIS A 105 -10.82 -18.46 -3.80
CA HIS A 105 -10.84 -18.82 -2.39
C HIS A 105 -11.55 -20.17 -2.13
N ALA A 106 -12.50 -20.55 -2.99
CA ALA A 106 -13.25 -21.79 -2.91
C ALA A 106 -12.54 -22.98 -3.59
N GLU A 107 -11.51 -22.73 -4.41
CA GLU A 107 -10.70 -23.79 -5.01
C GLU A 107 -10.05 -24.69 -3.96
N GLU A 108 -9.81 -25.96 -4.32
CA GLU A 108 -9.15 -26.90 -3.42
C GLU A 108 -7.73 -26.44 -3.10
N GLY A 109 -7.53 -26.04 -1.84
CA GLY A 109 -6.28 -25.45 -1.37
C GLY A 109 -6.24 -23.93 -1.34
N GLY A 110 -7.34 -23.27 -1.72
CA GLY A 110 -7.57 -21.86 -1.46
C GLY A 110 -7.60 -21.50 0.03
N GLY A 111 -7.27 -20.25 0.33
CA GLY A 111 -7.19 -19.73 1.69
C GLY A 111 -7.26 -18.21 1.74
N PRO A 112 -7.02 -17.56 2.89
CA PRO A 112 -7.14 -16.10 3.06
C PRO A 112 -6.23 -15.25 2.15
N LEU A 113 -5.24 -15.90 1.51
CA LEU A 113 -4.29 -15.28 0.60
C LEU A 113 -4.71 -15.30 -0.87
N GLY A 114 -5.68 -16.15 -1.24
CA GLY A 114 -6.13 -16.36 -2.61
C GLY A 114 -6.37 -17.85 -2.89
N GLY A 115 -6.10 -18.26 -4.14
CA GLY A 115 -6.11 -19.66 -4.55
C GLY A 115 -4.98 -20.50 -3.96
N PRO A 116 -4.85 -21.77 -4.40
CA PRO A 116 -3.88 -22.71 -3.86
C PRO A 116 -2.43 -22.24 -4.02
N LEU A 117 -1.58 -22.60 -3.06
CA LEU A 117 -0.14 -22.38 -3.17
C LEU A 117 0.40 -23.17 -4.36
N LYS A 118 1.14 -22.47 -5.24
CA LYS A 118 1.83 -23.10 -6.37
C LYS A 118 2.85 -24.15 -5.91
N PHE A 119 3.46 -23.96 -4.74
CA PHE A 119 4.45 -24.87 -4.17
C PHE A 119 4.00 -25.30 -2.77
N PRO A 120 3.89 -26.63 -2.50
CA PRO A 120 3.33 -27.14 -1.24
C PRO A 120 4.31 -26.97 -0.07
N ASN A 121 5.62 -27.10 -0.32
CA ASN A 121 6.67 -27.04 0.71
C ASN A 121 7.30 -25.65 0.78
N LEU A 122 6.47 -24.61 0.91
CA LEU A 122 6.95 -23.22 1.02
C LEU A 122 7.13 -22.83 2.48
N CYS A 123 8.30 -22.29 2.83
CA CYS A 123 8.53 -21.58 4.08
C CYS A 123 8.94 -20.13 3.81
N ILE A 124 8.63 -19.22 4.73
CA ILE A 124 9.02 -17.81 4.65
C ILE A 124 9.95 -17.52 5.82
N LEU A 125 11.19 -17.15 5.52
CA LEU A 125 12.11 -16.58 6.51
C LEU A 125 11.92 -15.07 6.53
N TRP A 126 11.54 -14.52 7.67
CA TRP A 126 11.30 -13.10 7.85
C TRP A 126 12.32 -12.49 8.82
N LEU A 127 13.30 -11.81 8.26
CA LEU A 127 14.28 -11.05 9.03
C LEU A 127 13.62 -9.77 9.56
N HIS A 128 13.65 -9.57 10.87
CA HIS A 128 13.11 -8.39 11.51
C HIS A 128 14.06 -7.81 12.56
N ALA A 129 14.08 -6.50 12.68
CA ALA A 129 14.84 -5.76 13.68
C ALA A 129 13.92 -4.79 14.41
N ASP A 130 14.36 -4.33 15.57
CA ASP A 130 13.74 -3.20 16.23
C ASP A 130 13.74 -1.97 15.33
N GLN A 131 12.65 -1.19 15.40
CA GLN A 131 12.45 -0.08 14.48
C GLN A 131 13.47 1.05 14.70
N THR A 132 13.94 1.26 15.93
CA THR A 132 14.91 2.32 16.25
C THR A 132 16.27 1.99 15.66
N VAL A 133 16.75 0.77 15.90
CA VAL A 133 17.99 0.23 15.35
C VAL A 133 17.95 0.21 13.83
N LEU A 134 16.84 -0.22 13.24
CA LEU A 134 16.67 -0.23 11.79
C LEU A 134 16.71 1.18 11.20
N ASP A 135 16.05 2.16 11.83
CA ASP A 135 16.04 3.54 11.35
C ASP A 135 17.45 4.15 11.35
N GLU A 136 18.26 3.90 12.39
CA GLU A 136 19.66 4.34 12.46
C GLU A 136 20.53 3.69 11.39
N ARG A 137 20.39 2.38 11.19
CA ARG A 137 21.13 1.65 10.14
C ARG A 137 20.77 2.14 8.75
N LEU A 138 19.49 2.45 8.50
CA LEU A 138 19.06 2.99 7.22
C LEU A 138 19.63 4.39 6.95
N ASP A 139 19.77 5.22 7.98
CA ASP A 139 20.44 6.52 7.84
C ASP A 139 21.91 6.34 7.49
N LYS A 140 22.63 5.51 8.26
CA LYS A 140 24.05 5.20 8.02
C LYS A 140 24.25 4.63 6.62
N ARG A 141 23.37 3.74 6.17
CA ARG A 141 23.42 3.18 4.82
C ARG A 141 23.32 4.26 3.74
N VAL A 142 22.45 5.26 3.91
CA VAL A 142 22.38 6.37 2.94
C VAL A 142 23.68 7.16 2.93
N ASP A 143 24.31 7.36 4.09
CA ASP A 143 25.62 8.01 4.18
C ASP A 143 26.72 7.18 3.48
N ASP A 144 26.71 5.86 3.68
CA ASP A 144 27.62 4.93 2.99
C ASP A 144 27.39 4.93 1.46
N MET A 145 26.13 5.02 1.01
CA MET A 145 25.79 5.14 -0.42
C MET A 145 26.35 6.43 -1.03
N LEU A 146 26.27 7.55 -0.30
CA LEU A 146 26.87 8.82 -0.74
C LEU A 146 28.39 8.70 -0.86
N ALA A 147 29.04 8.08 0.12
CA ALA A 147 30.48 7.82 0.10
C ALA A 147 30.90 6.89 -1.05
N ALA A 148 30.04 5.94 -1.42
CA ALA A 148 30.25 5.03 -2.54
C ALA A 148 30.04 5.66 -3.94
N GLY A 149 29.62 6.93 -4.02
CA GLY A 149 29.45 7.64 -5.30
C GLY A 149 28.01 7.71 -5.82
N LEU A 150 27.01 7.63 -4.94
CA LEU A 150 25.58 7.74 -5.31
C LEU A 150 25.29 8.97 -6.19
N LEU A 151 25.88 10.12 -5.88
CA LEU A 151 25.61 11.35 -6.64
C LEU A 151 26.10 11.26 -8.09
N ASP A 152 27.25 10.61 -8.31
CA ASP A 152 27.81 10.46 -9.65
C ASP A 152 26.98 9.48 -10.49
N GLU A 153 26.48 8.41 -9.85
CA GLU A 153 25.53 7.48 -10.47
C GLU A 153 24.23 8.20 -10.88
N LEU A 154 23.68 9.04 -10.02
CA LEU A 154 22.45 9.79 -10.32
C LEU A 154 22.64 10.84 -11.42
N ARG A 155 23.78 11.56 -11.41
CA ARG A 155 24.15 12.51 -12.48
C ARG A 155 24.27 11.81 -13.83
N ASP A 156 24.93 10.67 -13.85
CA ASP A 156 25.15 9.93 -15.07
C ASP A 156 23.83 9.38 -15.64
N PHE A 157 22.97 8.85 -14.76
CA PHE A 157 21.62 8.44 -15.14
C PHE A 157 20.77 9.62 -15.65
N HIS A 158 20.84 10.77 -14.97
CA HIS A 158 20.16 11.99 -15.39
C HIS A 158 20.58 12.42 -16.80
N ARG A 159 21.89 12.42 -17.07
CA ARG A 159 22.45 12.76 -18.38
C ARG A 159 22.01 11.80 -19.47
N ARG A 160 22.07 10.49 -19.22
CA ARG A 160 21.74 9.47 -20.24
C ARG A 160 20.25 9.39 -20.56
N TYR A 161 19.38 9.46 -19.55
CA TYR A 161 17.97 9.08 -19.70
C TYR A 161 16.96 10.18 -19.38
N ASN A 162 17.33 11.17 -18.55
CA ASN A 162 16.38 12.19 -18.09
C ASN A 162 16.49 13.52 -18.83
N GLN A 163 17.69 13.94 -19.24
CA GLN A 163 17.93 15.27 -19.84
C GLN A 163 17.02 15.54 -21.06
N LYS A 164 16.87 14.56 -21.97
CA LYS A 164 15.97 14.70 -23.13
C LYS A 164 14.50 14.83 -22.71
N LYS A 165 14.04 14.01 -21.76
CA LYS A 165 12.67 14.06 -21.24
C LYS A 165 12.35 15.36 -20.48
N VAL A 166 13.35 15.91 -19.78
CA VAL A 166 13.23 17.22 -19.12
C VAL A 166 13.09 18.33 -20.16
N ALA A 167 13.90 18.30 -21.23
CA ALA A 167 13.84 19.29 -22.30
C ALA A 167 12.50 19.25 -23.05
N GLU A 168 11.91 18.07 -23.21
CA GLU A 168 10.62 17.84 -23.85
C GLU A 168 9.42 18.03 -22.91
N ASN A 169 9.65 18.38 -21.64
CA ASN A 169 8.63 18.49 -20.58
C ASN A 169 7.73 17.23 -20.45
N SER A 170 8.27 16.06 -20.78
CA SER A 170 7.57 14.77 -20.85
C SER A 170 7.93 13.85 -19.67
N GLN A 171 8.27 14.44 -18.52
CA GLN A 171 8.76 13.70 -17.36
C GLN A 171 7.67 12.84 -16.74
N ASP A 172 7.86 11.52 -16.78
CA ASP A 172 6.95 10.57 -16.15
C ASP A 172 7.67 9.81 -15.02
N TYR A 173 7.46 10.28 -13.80
CA TYR A 173 7.93 9.62 -12.57
C TYR A 173 7.00 8.51 -12.08
N GLN A 174 5.89 8.28 -12.76
CA GLN A 174 4.90 7.29 -12.37
C GLN A 174 5.15 5.93 -13.01
N HIS A 175 6.17 5.76 -13.85
CA HIS A 175 6.46 4.50 -14.58
C HIS A 175 7.96 4.13 -14.58
N GLY A 176 8.24 2.84 -14.78
CA GLY A 176 9.59 2.30 -14.93
C GLY A 176 10.56 2.54 -13.77
N ILE A 177 11.84 2.62 -14.13
CA ILE A 177 12.96 2.86 -13.20
C ILE A 177 12.87 4.23 -12.50
N PHE A 178 12.16 5.19 -13.09
CA PHE A 178 11.94 6.52 -12.51
C PHE A 178 11.06 6.49 -11.25
N GLN A 179 10.37 5.37 -10.96
CA GLN A 179 9.69 5.14 -9.68
C GLN A 179 10.65 4.79 -8.52
N SER A 180 11.94 4.63 -8.78
CA SER A 180 12.93 4.31 -7.75
C SER A 180 12.98 5.37 -6.63
N ILE A 181 13.21 4.90 -5.39
CA ILE A 181 13.52 5.80 -4.26
C ILE A 181 14.96 6.26 -4.48
N GLY A 182 15.21 7.55 -4.39
CA GLY A 182 16.49 8.18 -4.67
C GLY A 182 16.39 9.19 -5.79
N PHE A 183 15.98 8.76 -6.99
CA PHE A 183 16.04 9.64 -8.15
C PHE A 183 15.12 10.86 -8.04
N LYS A 184 13.89 10.67 -7.56
CA LYS A 184 12.89 11.75 -7.44
C LYS A 184 13.31 12.77 -6.39
N GLU A 185 13.91 12.30 -5.31
CA GLU A 185 14.36 13.10 -4.18
C GLU A 185 15.49 14.05 -4.59
N PHE A 186 16.34 13.65 -5.54
CA PHE A 186 17.41 14.48 -6.10
C PHE A 186 17.05 15.19 -7.41
N HIS A 187 15.80 15.10 -7.88
CA HIS A 187 15.41 15.67 -9.18
C HIS A 187 15.67 17.17 -9.28
N GLU A 188 15.22 17.94 -8.28
CA GLU A 188 15.42 19.40 -8.23
C GLU A 188 16.91 19.77 -8.25
N TYR A 189 17.73 19.00 -7.53
CA TYR A 189 19.18 19.16 -7.49
C TYR A 189 19.82 18.92 -8.87
N LEU A 190 19.45 17.82 -9.54
CA LEU A 190 20.03 17.42 -10.83
C LEU A 190 19.65 18.36 -11.98
N VAL A 191 18.44 18.94 -11.98
CA VAL A 191 17.99 19.87 -13.04
C VAL A 191 18.57 21.28 -12.90
N THR A 192 18.85 21.69 -11.66
CA THR A 192 19.40 23.02 -11.35
C THR A 192 20.92 23.05 -11.31
N GLU A 193 21.58 21.89 -11.42
CA GLU A 193 23.03 21.77 -11.48
C GLU A 193 23.62 22.65 -12.59
N GLY A 194 24.55 23.54 -12.23
CA GLY A 194 25.16 24.52 -13.15
C GLY A 194 24.35 25.79 -13.44
N LYS A 195 23.13 25.92 -12.92
CA LYS A 195 22.26 27.10 -13.12
C LYS A 195 22.05 27.94 -11.86
N CYS A 196 22.34 27.39 -10.68
CA CYS A 196 22.10 28.02 -9.39
C CYS A 196 23.42 28.34 -8.65
N THR A 197 23.34 29.16 -7.61
CA THR A 197 24.50 29.47 -6.76
C THR A 197 24.95 28.23 -5.97
N PRO A 198 26.23 28.14 -5.59
CA PRO A 198 26.75 27.00 -4.80
C PRO A 198 25.98 26.77 -3.49
N GLU A 199 25.50 27.84 -2.85
CA GLU A 199 24.74 27.77 -1.60
C GLU A 199 23.37 27.12 -1.82
N THR A 200 22.69 27.51 -2.90
CA THR A 200 21.38 26.96 -3.26
C THR A 200 21.51 25.48 -3.63
N SER A 201 22.55 25.13 -4.39
CA SER A 201 22.86 23.75 -4.76
C SER A 201 23.10 22.87 -3.52
N ASN A 202 23.87 23.36 -2.55
CA ASN A 202 24.12 22.66 -1.28
C ASN A 202 22.84 22.49 -0.44
N GLN A 203 21.93 23.46 -0.45
CA GLN A 203 20.63 23.33 0.22
C GLN A 203 19.75 22.26 -0.42
N LEU A 204 19.68 22.22 -1.76
CA LEU A 204 18.93 21.21 -2.50
C LEU A 204 19.52 19.81 -2.29
N LEU A 205 20.84 19.69 -2.22
CA LEU A 205 21.52 18.44 -1.92
C LEU A 205 21.13 17.92 -0.53
N LYS A 206 21.23 18.77 0.51
CA LYS A 206 20.82 18.41 1.88
C LYS A 206 19.35 17.99 1.95
N LYS A 207 18.46 18.75 1.29
CA LYS A 207 17.03 18.42 1.17
C LYS A 207 16.82 17.05 0.51
N GLY A 208 17.55 16.74 -0.56
CA GLY A 208 17.49 15.46 -1.24
C GLY A 208 17.91 14.29 -0.35
N ILE A 209 19.02 14.45 0.41
CA ILE A 209 19.52 13.44 1.35
C ILE A 209 18.51 13.18 2.47
N GLU A 210 17.97 14.23 3.10
CA GLU A 210 16.97 14.11 4.16
C GLU A 210 15.70 13.43 3.65
N SER A 211 15.23 13.82 2.45
CA SER A 211 14.08 13.20 1.81
C SER A 211 14.32 11.72 1.54
N LEU A 212 15.51 11.36 1.02
CA LEU A 212 15.89 9.97 0.77
C LEU A 212 15.88 9.14 2.05
N LYS A 213 16.48 9.64 3.14
CA LYS A 213 16.45 8.98 4.46
C LYS A 213 15.01 8.77 4.94
N GLN A 214 14.17 9.79 4.87
CA GLN A 214 12.77 9.70 5.29
C GLN A 214 11.97 8.69 4.46
N VAL A 215 12.09 8.72 3.13
CA VAL A 215 11.34 7.82 2.24
C VAL A 215 11.81 6.38 2.43
N THR A 216 13.10 6.17 2.66
CA THR A 216 13.67 4.85 2.98
C THR A 216 13.08 4.26 4.27
N LYS A 217 13.02 5.05 5.36
CA LYS A 217 12.38 4.63 6.62
C LYS A 217 10.89 4.34 6.47
N ARG A 218 10.15 5.22 5.77
CA ARG A 218 8.73 5.01 5.47
C ARG A 218 8.52 3.72 4.67
N TYR A 219 9.42 3.42 3.74
CA TYR A 219 9.36 2.22 2.95
C TYR A 219 9.59 0.96 3.78
N ALA A 220 10.62 0.93 4.64
CA ALA A 220 10.86 -0.18 5.57
C ALA A 220 9.65 -0.46 6.48
N ARG A 221 9.05 0.59 7.05
CA ARG A 221 7.82 0.49 7.87
C ARG A 221 6.64 -0.07 7.06
N LYS A 222 6.52 0.31 5.78
CA LYS A 222 5.49 -0.20 4.86
C LYS A 222 5.70 -1.69 4.56
N GLN A 223 6.94 -2.14 4.35
CA GLN A 223 7.25 -3.56 4.15
C GLN A 223 6.87 -4.37 5.38
N ASN A 224 7.32 -3.97 6.57
CA ASN A 224 7.00 -4.65 7.83
C ASN A 224 5.49 -4.72 8.06
N ARG A 225 4.76 -3.63 7.81
CA ARG A 225 3.30 -3.61 7.90
C ARG A 225 2.65 -4.55 6.88
N TRP A 226 3.17 -4.61 5.66
CA TRP A 226 2.65 -5.48 4.62
C TRP A 226 2.85 -6.96 4.98
N VAL A 227 4.05 -7.36 5.41
CA VAL A 227 4.33 -8.75 5.84
C VAL A 227 3.40 -9.15 6.99
N LYS A 228 3.31 -8.30 8.03
CA LYS A 228 2.41 -8.52 9.18
C LYS A 228 0.96 -8.70 8.73
N ASN A 229 0.43 -7.79 7.92
CA ASN A 229 -0.97 -7.81 7.50
C ASN A 229 -1.29 -8.91 6.48
N ARG A 230 -0.34 -9.26 5.60
CA ARG A 230 -0.53 -10.24 4.54
C ARG A 230 -0.41 -11.65 5.11
N PHE A 231 0.67 -11.95 5.82
CA PHE A 231 0.99 -13.31 6.24
C PHE A 231 0.64 -13.62 7.70
N LEU A 232 0.81 -12.67 8.62
CA LEU A 232 0.65 -12.95 10.06
C LEU A 232 -0.76 -12.69 10.59
N SER A 233 -1.43 -11.64 10.11
CA SER A 233 -2.76 -11.22 10.56
C SER A 233 -3.93 -11.92 9.84
N ARG A 234 -3.64 -12.93 9.01
CA ARG A 234 -4.64 -13.71 8.27
C ARG A 234 -4.36 -15.20 8.46
N PRO A 235 -4.55 -15.74 9.67
CA PRO A 235 -4.42 -17.17 9.88
C PRO A 235 -5.47 -17.90 9.03
N GLY A 236 -5.08 -18.99 8.40
CA GLY A 236 -5.98 -19.83 7.64
C GLY A 236 -5.28 -21.07 7.11
N PRO A 237 -6.05 -22.02 6.55
CA PRO A 237 -5.48 -23.23 5.97
C PRO A 237 -4.50 -22.86 4.85
N ARG A 238 -3.36 -23.58 4.80
CA ARG A 238 -2.34 -23.47 3.75
C ARG A 238 -1.76 -22.06 3.55
N VAL A 239 -1.70 -21.26 4.61
CA VAL A 239 -0.82 -20.09 4.67
C VAL A 239 0.60 -20.57 4.94
N PRO A 240 1.61 -20.18 4.15
CA PRO A 240 2.99 -20.60 4.37
C PRO A 240 3.47 -20.18 5.78
N PRO A 241 4.11 -21.09 6.54
CA PRO A 241 4.66 -20.74 7.84
C PRO A 241 5.74 -19.65 7.69
N VAL A 242 5.64 -18.63 8.54
CA VAL A 242 6.59 -17.52 8.60
C VAL A 242 7.46 -17.70 9.85
N TYR A 243 8.76 -17.83 9.68
CA TYR A 243 9.73 -17.92 10.76
C TYR A 243 10.44 -16.58 10.91
N GLY A 244 10.35 -16.00 12.10
CA GLY A 244 10.96 -14.71 12.43
C GLY A 244 12.40 -14.91 12.84
N LEU A 245 13.32 -14.16 12.22
CA LEU A 245 14.73 -14.13 12.57
C LEU A 245 15.08 -12.72 13.04
N GLU A 246 15.60 -12.62 14.27
CA GLU A 246 15.91 -11.36 14.94
C GLU A 246 17.28 -10.85 14.45
N VAL A 247 17.34 -9.61 13.95
CA VAL A 247 18.56 -9.03 13.36
C VAL A 247 18.97 -7.68 13.98
N SER A 248 18.47 -7.32 15.16
CA SER A 248 18.79 -6.05 15.82
C SER A 248 20.25 -5.96 16.27
N ASP A 249 20.93 -7.09 16.45
CA ASP A 249 22.36 -7.13 16.75
C ASP A 249 23.12 -7.90 15.65
N VAL A 250 23.96 -7.21 14.89
CA VAL A 250 24.75 -7.86 13.81
C VAL A 250 25.84 -8.74 14.40
N SER A 251 26.33 -8.45 15.62
CA SER A 251 27.37 -9.25 16.27
C SER A 251 26.89 -10.66 16.62
N LYS A 252 25.58 -10.87 16.74
CA LYS A 252 24.95 -12.16 17.02
C LYS A 252 24.32 -12.80 15.79
N TRP A 253 24.74 -12.39 14.59
CA TRP A 253 24.19 -12.88 13.33
C TRP A 253 24.22 -14.41 13.24
N GLU A 254 25.33 -15.02 13.65
CA GLU A 254 25.52 -16.47 13.54
C GLU A 254 24.46 -17.22 14.37
N GLU A 255 24.35 -16.87 15.65
CA GLU A 255 23.45 -17.53 16.62
C GLU A 255 21.97 -17.18 16.41
N CYS A 256 21.66 -15.93 16.03
CA CYS A 256 20.27 -15.44 15.95
C CYS A 256 19.65 -15.60 14.55
N VAL A 257 20.47 -15.75 13.50
CA VAL A 257 20.00 -15.74 12.11
C VAL A 257 20.48 -16.95 11.35
N LEU A 258 21.80 -17.18 11.27
CA LEU A 258 22.35 -18.19 10.37
C LEU A 258 22.00 -19.61 10.84
N GLU A 259 22.34 -19.95 12.09
CA GLU A 259 22.07 -21.29 12.63
C GLU A 259 20.57 -21.63 12.61
N PRO A 260 19.66 -20.76 13.10
CA PRO A 260 18.23 -21.05 13.05
C PRO A 260 17.69 -21.14 11.62
N ALA A 261 18.17 -20.30 10.69
CA ALA A 261 17.75 -20.37 9.30
C ALA A 261 18.18 -21.69 8.63
N LEU A 262 19.41 -22.13 8.88
CA LEU A 262 19.92 -23.41 8.36
C LEU A 262 19.13 -24.59 8.92
N GLU A 263 18.84 -24.60 10.22
CA GLU A 263 18.05 -25.64 10.86
C GLU A 263 16.64 -25.73 10.26
N ILE A 264 15.98 -24.58 10.08
CA ILE A 264 14.65 -24.51 9.45
C ILE A 264 14.73 -25.05 8.02
N VAL A 265 15.66 -24.57 7.21
CA VAL A 265 15.78 -24.98 5.81
C VAL A 265 16.09 -26.47 5.70
N GLN A 266 17.02 -27.00 6.50
CA GLN A 266 17.35 -28.42 6.52
C GLN A 266 16.15 -29.29 6.91
N SER A 267 15.36 -28.85 7.90
CA SER A 267 14.13 -29.54 8.31
C SER A 267 13.12 -29.61 7.15
N PHE A 268 12.92 -28.50 6.43
CA PHE A 268 12.04 -28.44 5.26
C PHE A 268 12.52 -29.32 4.10
N ILE A 269 13.83 -29.37 3.84
CA ILE A 269 14.41 -30.25 2.81
C ILE A 269 14.21 -31.72 3.17
N GLN A 270 14.30 -32.08 4.45
CA GLN A 270 14.12 -33.44 4.94
C GLN A 270 12.63 -33.83 5.12
N GLY A 271 11.69 -32.88 5.01
CA GLY A 271 10.26 -33.12 5.20
C GLY A 271 9.83 -33.16 6.68
N HIS A 272 10.68 -32.73 7.61
CA HIS A 272 10.37 -32.65 9.03
C HIS A 272 9.84 -31.26 9.41
N GLN A 273 9.08 -31.18 10.51
CA GLN A 273 8.70 -29.89 11.08
C GLN A 273 9.90 -29.31 11.85
N PRO A 274 10.29 -28.05 11.60
CA PRO A 274 11.37 -27.41 12.34
C PRO A 274 11.05 -27.29 13.84
N ALA A 275 12.08 -27.29 14.68
CA ALA A 275 11.94 -27.05 16.12
C ALA A 275 11.45 -25.63 16.43
N ALA A 276 11.83 -24.65 15.61
CA ALA A 276 11.38 -23.27 15.72
C ALA A 276 9.87 -23.16 15.44
N ALA A 277 9.14 -22.43 16.28
CA ALA A 277 7.72 -22.17 16.06
C ALA A 277 7.52 -21.02 15.07
N PRO A 278 6.56 -21.13 14.13
CA PRO A 278 6.23 -20.03 13.23
C PRO A 278 5.62 -18.85 14.01
N VAL A 279 5.93 -17.63 13.55
CA VAL A 279 5.42 -16.39 14.14
C VAL A 279 3.92 -16.32 13.95
N LYS A 280 3.19 -16.15 15.06
CA LYS A 280 1.75 -15.93 15.07
C LYS A 280 1.47 -14.53 15.60
N MET A 281 0.61 -13.79 14.91
CA MET A 281 0.03 -12.56 15.45
C MET A 281 -1.41 -12.82 15.89
N PRO A 282 -1.86 -12.22 17.01
CA PRO A 282 -3.25 -12.28 17.39
C PRO A 282 -4.11 -11.67 16.27
N CYS A 283 -5.02 -12.48 15.74
CA CYS A 283 -6.01 -12.05 14.78
C CYS A 283 -7.21 -11.51 15.55
N ASN A 284 -7.47 -10.21 15.47
CA ASN A 284 -8.75 -9.65 15.95
C ASN A 284 -9.84 -10.05 14.96
N GLU A 285 -10.49 -11.18 15.20
CA GLU A 285 -11.59 -11.70 14.37
C GLU A 285 -12.83 -10.77 14.34
N THR A 286 -12.90 -9.82 15.27
CA THR A 286 -14.08 -8.99 15.54
C THR A 286 -14.17 -7.68 14.75
N GLU A 287 -13.15 -7.28 13.99
CA GLU A 287 -13.21 -6.05 13.19
C GLU A 287 -13.77 -6.33 11.79
N ASN A 288 -15.03 -5.97 11.53
CA ASN A 288 -15.58 -5.99 10.18
C ASN A 288 -14.92 -4.88 9.34
N ARG A 289 -13.79 -5.20 8.70
CA ARG A 289 -13.03 -4.29 7.83
C ARG A 289 -13.70 -4.01 6.47
N ARG A 290 -14.88 -4.58 6.22
CA ARG A 290 -15.59 -4.49 4.93
C ARG A 290 -16.87 -3.66 5.03
N SER A 291 -17.33 -3.30 6.23
CA SER A 291 -18.45 -2.38 6.40
C SER A 291 -18.13 -1.03 5.77
N HIS A 292 -19.15 -0.36 5.22
CA HIS A 292 -19.03 0.99 4.72
C HIS A 292 -20.01 1.87 5.47
N HIS A 293 -19.54 3.04 5.90
CA HIS A 293 -20.29 4.03 6.65
C HIS A 293 -20.19 5.36 5.93
N MET A 294 -21.32 6.01 5.69
CA MET A 294 -21.36 7.34 5.07
C MET A 294 -21.48 8.39 6.18
N CYS A 295 -20.61 9.40 6.14
CA CYS A 295 -20.78 10.58 7.00
C CYS A 295 -21.38 11.72 6.19
N ASP A 296 -22.67 12.01 6.40
CA ASP A 296 -23.38 13.11 5.73
C ASP A 296 -22.81 14.47 6.07
N LEU A 297 -22.22 14.63 7.26
CA LEU A 297 -21.56 15.89 7.63
C LEU A 297 -20.24 16.10 6.87
N CYS A 298 -19.56 15.01 6.51
CA CYS A 298 -18.24 15.07 5.90
C CYS A 298 -18.23 14.80 4.40
N ASP A 299 -19.36 14.38 3.83
CA ASP A 299 -19.52 13.88 2.46
C ASP A 299 -18.43 12.87 2.09
N ARG A 300 -18.20 11.90 2.97
CA ARG A 300 -17.15 10.89 2.81
C ARG A 300 -17.64 9.51 3.23
N ILE A 301 -17.33 8.53 2.39
CA ILE A 301 -17.50 7.10 2.68
C ILE A 301 -16.27 6.62 3.44
N ILE A 302 -16.49 5.97 4.59
CA ILE A 302 -15.45 5.41 5.45
C ILE A 302 -15.67 3.91 5.53
N ILE A 303 -14.60 3.15 5.31
CA ILE A 303 -14.65 1.69 5.26
C ILE A 303 -14.05 1.14 6.56
N GLY A 304 -14.80 0.27 7.22
CA GLY A 304 -14.42 -0.39 8.47
C GLY A 304 -14.98 0.31 9.69
N ASP A 305 -15.48 -0.49 10.64
CA ASP A 305 -16.11 0.00 11.87
C ASP A 305 -15.14 0.78 12.75
N ARG A 306 -13.86 0.38 12.76
CA ARG A 306 -12.82 1.07 13.54
C ARG A 306 -12.49 2.44 12.94
N GLU A 307 -12.33 2.49 11.62
CA GLU A 307 -12.06 3.73 10.88
C GLU A 307 -13.25 4.69 11.01
N TRP A 308 -14.48 4.19 11.00
CA TRP A 308 -15.69 4.96 11.30
C TRP A 308 -15.71 5.51 12.73
N ALA A 309 -15.44 4.67 13.72
CA ALA A 309 -15.36 5.08 15.12
C ALA A 309 -14.27 6.14 15.37
N ALA A 310 -13.12 6.01 14.68
CA ALA A 310 -12.05 7.00 14.70
C ALA A 310 -12.44 8.30 13.99
N HIS A 311 -13.19 8.21 12.88
CA HIS A 311 -13.67 9.38 12.15
C HIS A 311 -14.63 10.22 12.98
N ILE A 312 -15.63 9.63 13.63
CA ILE A 312 -16.59 10.36 14.47
C ILE A 312 -15.85 11.12 15.59
N LYS A 313 -14.78 10.54 16.13
CA LYS A 313 -13.95 11.15 17.19
C LYS A 313 -12.90 12.13 16.66
N SER A 314 -12.77 12.28 15.35
CA SER A 314 -11.70 13.11 14.75
C SER A 314 -11.96 14.61 14.93
N LYS A 315 -10.87 15.38 15.10
CA LYS A 315 -10.95 16.84 15.25
C LYS A 315 -11.64 17.51 14.06
N SER A 316 -11.44 16.99 12.85
CA SER A 316 -12.05 17.52 11.62
C SER A 316 -13.56 17.28 11.58
N HIS A 317 -14.02 16.07 11.93
CA HIS A 317 -15.44 15.75 12.02
C HIS A 317 -16.13 16.59 13.10
N LEU A 318 -15.55 16.63 14.31
CA LEU A 318 -16.07 17.41 15.43
C LEU A 318 -16.13 18.91 15.12
N HIS A 319 -15.12 19.45 14.42
CA HIS A 319 -15.13 20.84 13.96
C HIS A 319 -16.27 21.11 12.98
N ARG A 320 -16.47 20.23 12.00
CA ARG A 320 -17.52 20.37 10.99
C ARG A 320 -18.93 20.23 11.60
N LEU A 321 -19.09 19.32 12.55
CA LEU A 321 -20.30 19.17 13.37
C LEU A 321 -20.59 20.43 14.19
N LYS A 322 -19.56 21.03 14.83
CA LYS A 322 -19.70 22.30 15.56
C LYS A 322 -20.06 23.46 14.62
N LYS A 323 -19.48 23.52 13.42
CA LYS A 323 -19.80 24.53 12.39
C LYS A 323 -21.25 24.41 11.94
N ARG A 324 -21.75 23.19 11.71
CA ARG A 324 -23.14 22.96 11.30
C ARG A 324 -24.14 23.37 12.39
N ARG A 325 -23.89 23.00 13.65
CA ARG A 325 -24.72 23.42 14.78
C ARG A 325 -24.82 24.94 14.93
N ARG A 326 -23.74 25.68 14.65
CA ARG A 326 -23.78 27.15 14.65
C ARG A 326 -24.67 27.70 13.54
N LEU A 327 -24.51 27.21 12.30
CA LEU A 327 -25.33 27.62 11.18
C LEU A 327 -26.82 27.29 11.39
N ASP A 328 -27.13 26.14 11.97
CA ASP A 328 -28.52 25.77 12.28
C ASP A 328 -29.10 26.64 13.40
N SER A 329 -28.28 27.08 14.37
CA SER A 329 -28.70 28.02 15.43
C SER A 329 -28.91 29.44 14.89
N ASP A 330 -28.04 29.90 14.00
CA ASP A 330 -28.15 31.20 13.33
C ASP A 330 -29.36 31.24 12.37
N ALA A 331 -29.68 30.12 11.71
CA ALA A 331 -30.85 29.97 10.86
C ALA A 331 -32.17 30.00 11.65
N VAL A 332 -32.23 29.36 12.84
CA VAL A 332 -33.40 29.44 13.73
C VAL A 332 -33.62 30.86 14.24
N THR A 333 -32.55 31.60 14.54
CA THR A 333 -32.63 33.01 14.99
C THR A 333 -33.11 33.95 13.86
N THR A 334 -32.92 33.59 12.59
CA THR A 334 -33.33 34.39 11.43
C THR A 334 -34.81 34.21 11.07
N ILE A 335 -35.45 33.10 11.48
CA ILE A 335 -36.86 32.81 11.18
C ILE A 335 -37.82 33.47 12.20
N GLU A 336 -37.35 33.82 13.40
CA GLU A 336 -38.17 34.45 14.44
C GLU A 336 -38.31 35.99 14.32
N SER A 337 -38.06 36.57 13.14
CA SER A 337 -38.31 38.01 12.89
C SER A 337 -39.12 38.28 11.62
N PRO A 338 -40.47 38.27 11.69
CA PRO A 338 -41.30 38.88 10.66
C PRO A 338 -41.77 40.27 11.09
N SER A 339 -41.28 41.30 10.42
CA SER A 339 -41.92 42.61 10.33
C SER A 339 -43.17 42.51 9.45
N ILE A 340 -44.37 42.66 10.04
CA ILE A 340 -45.62 42.87 9.31
C ILE A 340 -46.15 44.25 9.66
N SER A 341 -46.10 45.17 8.68
CA SER A 341 -46.98 46.34 8.57
C SER A 341 -48.13 46.03 7.62
N SER A 342 -49.16 46.87 7.69
CA SER A 342 -50.58 46.68 7.39
C SER A 342 -51.02 46.55 5.92
N ASP A 343 -52.31 46.18 5.81
CA ASP A 343 -53.30 46.49 4.76
C ASP A 343 -53.39 45.59 3.51
N HIS A 344 -54.42 44.73 3.45
CA HIS A 344 -55.72 45.08 2.82
C HIS A 344 -56.72 43.90 2.80
N GLU A 345 -57.99 44.26 2.97
CA GLU A 345 -59.22 43.46 3.01
C GLU A 345 -59.62 42.81 1.66
N LYS A 346 -60.29 41.65 1.73
CA LYS A 346 -61.69 41.35 1.30
C LYS A 346 -61.85 39.85 1.00
N GLU A 347 -62.51 39.07 1.86
CA GLU A 347 -63.98 38.87 1.95
C GLU A 347 -64.51 37.88 0.89
N LEU A 348 -64.92 36.67 1.30
CA LEU A 348 -66.32 36.21 1.22
C LEU A 348 -66.47 34.73 1.67
N LYS A 349 -67.41 34.53 2.62
CA LYS A 349 -68.44 33.47 2.68
C LYS A 349 -68.00 31.99 2.76
N GLU A 350 -68.68 31.10 3.47
CA GLU A 350 -69.82 31.15 4.39
C GLU A 350 -69.88 29.77 5.05
N LYS A 351 -70.27 29.80 6.32
CA LYS A 351 -70.53 28.74 7.31
C LYS A 351 -71.02 27.37 6.81
N GLY A 352 -70.58 26.36 7.58
CA GLY A 352 -71.40 25.21 8.02
C GLY A 352 -70.88 23.87 7.49
N SER A 353 -70.88 22.76 8.23
CA SER A 353 -71.28 22.47 9.60
C SER A 353 -70.84 21.04 9.92
N LEU A 354 -70.45 20.82 11.19
CA LEU A 354 -70.51 19.64 12.06
C LEU A 354 -70.70 18.20 11.52
N GLY A 355 -69.95 17.30 12.18
CA GLY A 355 -70.28 15.88 12.42
C GLY A 355 -69.01 15.07 12.74
N GLN A 356 -68.50 15.04 13.97
CA GLN A 356 -68.75 14.06 15.05
C GLN A 356 -68.72 12.56 14.66
N ASN A 357 -67.73 11.84 15.20
CA ASN A 357 -67.81 10.57 15.95
C ASN A 357 -66.36 10.25 16.42
N GLU A 358 -66.02 10.28 17.72
CA GLU A 358 -66.16 9.20 18.72
C GLU A 358 -65.48 7.89 18.28
N LYS A 359 -64.69 7.15 19.06
CA LYS A 359 -64.09 7.21 20.40
C LYS A 359 -63.34 5.86 20.54
N GLU A 360 -62.22 5.82 21.28
CA GLU A 360 -61.73 4.67 22.08
C GLU A 360 -61.47 3.31 21.36
N LEU A 361 -60.75 2.33 21.89
CA LEU A 361 -59.60 2.17 22.77
C LEU A 361 -59.29 0.66 22.68
N GLU A 362 -58.02 0.29 22.52
CA GLU A 362 -57.38 -0.96 22.98
C GLU A 362 -57.97 -2.38 22.72
N SER A 363 -57.06 -3.21 22.19
CA SER A 363 -56.62 -4.54 22.68
C SER A 363 -56.94 -5.80 21.86
N SER A 364 -55.83 -6.47 21.52
CA SER A 364 -55.57 -7.93 21.49
C SER A 364 -56.32 -8.82 20.50
N VAL A 365 -55.59 -9.53 19.64
CA VAL A 365 -55.00 -10.87 19.90
C VAL A 365 -53.74 -11.04 19.05
#